data_AF-A0A367LTJ3-F1
#
_entry.id   AF-A0A367LTJ3-F1
#
_cell.length_a   1.000
_cell.length_b   1.000
_cell.length_c   1.000
_cell.angle_alpha   90.00
_cell.angle_beta   90.00
_cell.angle_gamma   90.00
#
_symmetry.space_group_name_H-M   'P 1'
#
loop_
_entity.id
_entity.type
_entity.pdbx_description
1 polymer ?
#
loop_
_entity_poly.entity_id
_entity_poly.type
_entity_poly.pdbx_seq_one_letter_code
_entity_poly.pdbx_strand_id
1 'polypeptide(L)'
;IDPSNGTEISGTAEAGATVILTDGGGNPIGQATADGSGNWTFTPGTPLANGTVVNAVAQDPAGNTSGPASVTVDAIAPPAPVI
;
A
#
# COMPACT_ATOMS: atom_id res chain seq x y z
N ILE A 1 0.68 -5.52 -4.17
CA ILE A 1 1.02 -4.74 -2.96
C ILE A 1 1.82 -5.66 -2.07
N ASP A 2 2.98 -5.20 -1.61
CA ASP A 2 3.93 -5.99 -0.85
C ASP A 2 3.61 -5.95 0.65
N PRO A 3 4.08 -6.92 1.45
CA PRO A 3 4.01 -6.87 2.91
C PRO A 3 4.61 -5.58 3.48
N SER A 4 4.01 -5.04 4.53
CA SER A 4 4.42 -3.77 5.13
C SER A 4 4.33 -3.78 6.65
N ASN A 5 5.22 -3.03 7.30
CA ASN A 5 5.20 -2.70 8.72
C ASN A 5 4.45 -1.39 9.04
N GLY A 6 3.75 -0.81 8.06
CA GLY A 6 2.95 0.40 8.21
C GLY A 6 3.72 1.71 8.06
N THR A 7 5.04 1.68 7.85
CA THR A 7 5.84 2.90 7.57
C THR A 7 6.04 3.16 6.09
N GLU A 8 6.02 2.12 5.27
CA GLU A 8 6.11 2.21 3.81
C GLU A 8 5.23 1.14 3.19
N ILE A 9 4.42 1.53 2.20
CA ILE A 9 3.61 0.63 1.40
C ILE A 9 4.16 0.65 -0.01
N SER A 10 4.49 -0.51 -0.56
CA SER A 10 4.99 -0.64 -1.93
C SER A 10 4.14 -1.61 -2.74
N GLY A 11 4.28 -1.51 -4.06
CA GLY A 11 3.79 -2.53 -4.96
C GLY A 11 4.01 -2.16 -6.41
N THR A 12 3.29 -2.87 -7.27
CA THR A 12 3.32 -2.69 -8.71
C THR A 12 1.95 -2.27 -9.24
N ALA A 13 1.93 -1.44 -10.27
CA ALA A 13 0.76 -1.07 -11.06
C ALA A 13 1.21 -0.79 -12.51
N GLU A 14 0.26 -0.46 -13.39
CA GLU A 14 0.61 0.02 -14.73
C GLU A 14 1.41 1.33 -14.65
N ALA A 15 2.38 1.52 -15.55
CA ALA A 15 3.23 2.69 -15.55
C ALA A 15 2.41 3.98 -15.73
N GLY A 16 2.61 4.95 -14.82
CA GLY A 16 1.83 6.19 -14.80
C GLY A 16 0.43 6.07 -14.21
N ALA A 17 0.02 4.89 -13.73
CA ALA A 17 -1.25 4.74 -13.02
C ALA A 17 -1.20 5.39 -11.63
N THR A 18 -2.32 5.94 -11.20
CA THR A 18 -2.53 6.45 -9.84
C THR A 18 -3.09 5.36 -8.96
N VAL A 19 -2.31 4.96 -7.95
CA VAL A 19 -2.69 4.00 -6.93
C VAL A 19 -3.35 4.72 -5.77
N ILE A 20 -4.61 4.38 -5.51
CA ILE A 20 -5.43 4.91 -4.44
C ILE A 20 -5.38 3.91 -3.29
N LEU A 21 -4.95 4.35 -2.11
CA LEU A 21 -4.86 3.54 -0.91
C LEU A 21 -5.99 3.87 0.08
N THR A 22 -6.73 2.87 0.51
CA THR A 22 -7.79 2.98 1.52
C THR A 22 -7.62 1.94 2.63
N ASP A 23 -8.21 2.17 3.80
CA ASP A 23 -8.23 1.18 4.87
C ASP A 23 -9.33 0.12 4.67
N GLY A 24 -9.39 -0.88 5.55
CA GLY A 24 -10.42 -1.93 5.53
C GLY A 24 -11.87 -1.44 5.71
N GLY A 25 -12.07 -0.22 6.21
CA GLY A 25 -13.37 0.45 6.32
C GLY A 25 -13.70 1.36 5.14
N GLY A 26 -12.77 1.51 4.17
CA GLY A 26 -12.92 2.38 3.01
C GLY A 26 -12.45 3.83 3.24
N ASN A 27 -11.82 4.14 4.37
CA ASN A 27 -11.27 5.48 4.60
C ASN A 27 -10.01 5.70 3.75
N PRO A 28 -9.82 6.89 3.17
CA PRO A 28 -8.62 7.20 2.40
C PRO A 28 -7.38 7.25 3.30
N ILE A 29 -6.36 6.47 2.94
CA ILE A 29 -5.02 6.53 3.54
C ILE A 29 -4.14 7.51 2.74
N GLY A 30 -4.23 7.44 1.42
CA GLY A 30 -3.46 8.30 0.51
C GLY A 30 -3.45 7.80 -0.92
N GLN A 31 -2.53 8.32 -1.71
CA GLN A 31 -2.35 7.92 -3.10
C GLN A 31 -0.88 8.01 -3.51
N ALA A 32 -0.47 7.17 -4.45
CA ALA A 32 0.87 7.14 -5.04
C ALA A 32 0.77 6.94 -6.55
N THR A 33 1.75 7.41 -7.31
CA THR A 33 1.81 7.18 -8.76
C THR A 33 2.86 6.13 -9.06
N ALA A 34 2.53 5.19 -9.94
CA ALA A 34 3.49 4.24 -10.45
C ALA A 34 4.46 4.89 -11.44
N ASP A 35 5.75 4.61 -11.25
CA ASP A 35 6.82 5.09 -12.10
C ASP A 35 6.76 4.47 -13.52
N GLY A 36 7.69 4.86 -14.39
CA GLY A 36 7.78 4.33 -15.75
C GLY A 36 8.04 2.83 -15.86
N SER A 37 8.41 2.18 -14.75
CA SER A 37 8.61 0.74 -14.63
C SER A 37 7.43 0.04 -13.94
N GLY A 38 6.40 0.78 -13.53
CA GLY A 38 5.23 0.27 -12.83
C GLY A 38 5.42 0.10 -11.31
N ASN A 39 6.53 0.57 -10.73
CA ASN A 39 6.74 0.49 -9.28
C ASN A 39 6.19 1.75 -8.61
N TRP A 40 5.58 1.58 -7.44
CA TRP A 40 5.13 2.70 -6.62
C TRP A 40 5.45 2.44 -5.15
N THR A 41 5.66 3.52 -4.42
CA THR A 41 5.82 3.52 -2.97
C THR A 41 4.98 4.64 -2.36
N PHE A 42 4.54 4.42 -1.13
CA PHE A 42 3.78 5.37 -0.34
C PHE A 42 4.26 5.34 1.10
N THR A 43 4.62 6.49 1.64
CA THR A 43 5.01 6.67 3.04
C THR A 43 3.90 7.43 3.76
N PRO A 44 3.09 6.77 4.60
CA PRO A 44 2.10 7.46 5.42
C PRO A 44 2.75 8.50 6.35
N GLY A 45 2.12 9.65 6.54
CA GLY A 45 2.62 10.68 7.48
C GLY A 45 2.63 10.22 8.95
N THR A 46 1.73 9.30 9.29
CA THR A 46 1.69 8.59 10.57
C THR A 46 1.76 7.09 10.27
N PRO A 47 2.67 6.32 10.89
CA PRO A 47 2.72 4.87 10.71
C PRO A 47 1.36 4.22 10.96
N LEU A 48 0.96 3.32 10.08
CA LEU A 48 -0.27 2.56 10.23
C LEU A 48 -0.12 1.56 11.38
N ALA A 49 -1.21 1.32 12.11
CA ALA A 49 -1.20 0.38 13.22
C ALA A 49 -1.06 -1.06 12.71
N ASN A 50 -0.51 -1.94 13.55
CA ASN A 50 -0.54 -3.37 13.29
C ASN A 50 -1.98 -3.86 13.08
N GLY A 51 -2.19 -4.68 12.06
CA GLY A 51 -3.50 -5.18 11.68
C GLY A 51 -4.32 -4.23 10.81
N THR A 52 -3.82 -3.03 10.49
CA THR A 52 -4.47 -2.16 9.51
C THR A 52 -4.49 -2.87 8.15
N VAL A 53 -5.69 -3.10 7.62
CA VAL A 53 -5.87 -3.58 6.24
C VAL A 53 -5.75 -2.38 5.32
N VAL A 54 -4.86 -2.47 4.34
CA VAL A 54 -4.62 -1.48 3.29
C VAL A 54 -5.08 -2.07 1.96
N ASN A 55 -6.02 -1.41 1.32
CA ASN A 55 -6.52 -1.72 -0.01
C ASN A 55 -5.89 -0.75 -1.00
N ALA A 56 -5.44 -1.25 -2.15
CA ALA A 56 -4.85 -0.49 -3.24
C ALA A 56 -5.62 -0.77 -4.53
N VAL A 57 -6.04 0.31 -5.20
CA VAL A 57 -6.67 0.27 -6.52
C VAL A 57 -5.88 1.19 -7.43
N ALA A 58 -5.36 0.66 -8.55
CA ALA A 58 -4.71 1.47 -9.56
C ALA A 58 -5.75 2.01 -10.53
N GLN A 59 -5.61 3.27 -10.93
CA GLN A 59 -6.39 3.93 -11.97
C GLN A 59 -5.44 4.43 -13.05
N ASP A 60 -5.65 4.02 -14.29
CA ASP A 60 -4.85 4.48 -15.42
C ASP A 60 -5.23 5.93 -15.82
N PRO A 61 -4.43 6.62 -16.66
CA PRO A 61 -4.74 7.96 -17.13
C PRO A 61 -6.02 8.06 -18.00
N ALA A 62 -6.50 6.94 -18.53
CA ALA A 62 -7.74 6.86 -19.29
C ALA A 62 -8.99 6.69 -18.40
N GLY A 63 -8.79 6.48 -17.09
CA GLY A 63 -9.84 6.31 -16.08
C GLY A 63 -10.21 4.86 -15.78
N ASN A 64 -9.56 3.86 -16.38
CA ASN A 64 -9.81 2.45 -16.07
C ASN A 64 -9.16 2.06 -14.74
N THR A 65 -9.85 1.22 -13.97
CA THR A 65 -9.35 0.75 -12.67
C THR A 65 -8.92 -0.71 -12.71
N SER A 66 -7.87 -1.04 -11.94
CA SER A 66 -7.47 -2.41 -11.67
C SER A 66 -8.42 -3.11 -10.70
N GLY A 67 -8.29 -4.44 -10.58
CA GLY A 67 -8.83 -5.14 -9.42
C GLY A 67 -8.18 -4.63 -8.12
N PRO A 68 -8.90 -4.69 -6.97
CA PRO A 68 -8.35 -4.30 -5.69
C PRO A 68 -7.29 -5.30 -5.23
N ALA A 69 -6.17 -4.79 -4.73
CA ALA A 69 -5.16 -5.56 -4.01
C ALA A 69 -5.18 -5.15 -2.54
N SER A 70 -4.94 -6.08 -1.61
CA SER A 70 -4.91 -5.77 -0.19
C SER A 70 -3.69 -6.35 0.50
N VAL A 71 -3.23 -5.67 1.55
CA VAL A 71 -2.21 -6.13 2.48
C VAL A 71 -2.63 -5.79 3.91
N THR A 72 -2.23 -6.61 4.87
CA THR A 72 -2.36 -6.28 6.29
C THR A 72 -1.01 -5.82 6.81
N VAL A 73 -1.02 -4.69 7.51
CA VAL A 73 0.18 -4.16 8.17
C VAL A 73 0.60 -5.09 9.31
N ASP A 74 1.84 -5.55 9.28
CA ASP A 74 2.49 -6.31 10.36
C ASP A 74 3.63 -5.49 10.95
N ALA A 75 3.31 -4.72 11.99
CA ALA A 75 4.26 -3.84 12.67
C ALA A 75 4.89 -4.49 13.91
N ILE A 76 4.59 -5.77 14.17
CA ILE A 76 5.08 -6.47 15.37
C ILE A 76 6.45 -7.07 15.06
N ALA A 77 7.49 -6.50 15.68
CA ALA A 77 8.82 -7.10 15.61
C ALA A 77 8.83 -8.46 16.30
N PRO A 78 9.54 -9.47 15.76
CA PRO A 78 9.70 -10.75 16.42
C PRO A 78 10.45 -10.58 17.76
N PRO A 79 10.18 -11.43 18.77
CA PRO A 79 10.92 -11.41 20.02
C PRO A 79 12.41 -11.73 19.77
N ALA A 80 13.29 -11.11 20.57
CA ALA A 80 14.72 -11.41 20.52
C ALA A 80 14.99 -12.89 20.87
N PRO A 81 15.94 -13.56 20.20
CA PRO A 81 16.28 -14.95 20.49
C PRO A 81 16.81 -15.09 21.93
N VAL A 82 16.34 -16.13 22.62
CA VAL A 82 16.89 -16.56 23.92
C VAL A 82 18.00 -17.59 23.69
N ILE A 83 19.07 -17.50 24.49
CA ILE A 83 20.25 -18.40 24.45
C ILE A 83 19.96 -19.67 25.25
#